data_AF-D6RDL7-F1
#
_entry.id   AF-D6RDL7-F1
#
_cell.length_a   1.000
_cell.length_b   1.000
_cell.length_c   1.000
_cell.angle_alpha   90.00
_cell.angle_beta   90.00
_cell.angle_gamma   90.00
#
_symmetry.space_group_name_H-M   'P 1'
#
loop_
_entity.id
_entity.type
_entity.pdbx_description
1 polymer ?
#
loop_
_entity_poly.entity_id
_entity_poly.type
_entity_poly.pdbx_seq_one_letter_code
_entity_poly.pdbx_strand_id
1 'polypeptide(L)'
;MRKSSSPSLSNCNSVLANKIFGIPLDELQQGGHPDNEVPFIVRHVVDYIEEHGGLEQQGLFQVNGNAETVEWLRQRYDSGEEVDLVKEADVPSAISLLRFFLQELPEPVIPGSLHIHLMQLSQDYNNEDEFGRKLRFLLQQL
;
A
#
# COMPACT_ATOMS: atom_id res chain seq x y z
N MET A 1 19.08 47.26 -15.42
CA MET A 1 17.72 46.75 -15.70
C MET A 1 17.69 45.27 -15.30
N ARG A 2 17.17 44.94 -14.12
CA ARG A 2 17.04 43.55 -13.65
C ARG A 2 15.72 43.01 -14.19
N LYS A 3 15.78 42.03 -15.10
CA LYS A 3 14.59 41.32 -15.58
C LYS A 3 14.14 40.37 -14.47
N SER A 4 13.00 40.68 -13.86
CA SER A 4 12.30 39.79 -12.93
C SER A 4 11.57 38.72 -13.76
N SER A 5 12.14 37.53 -13.83
CA SER A 5 11.46 36.35 -14.37
C SER A 5 10.61 35.75 -13.27
N SER A 6 9.29 35.91 -13.36
CA SER A 6 8.33 35.18 -12.52
C SER A 6 8.37 33.70 -12.88
N PRO A 7 8.42 32.76 -11.92
CA PRO A 7 8.24 31.35 -12.24
C PRO A 7 6.79 31.09 -12.65
N SER A 8 6.60 30.41 -13.78
CA SER A 8 5.28 29.99 -14.26
C SER A 8 4.67 28.96 -13.31
N LEU A 9 3.44 29.20 -12.84
CA LEU A 9 2.66 28.28 -12.00
C LEU A 9 2.14 27.02 -12.74
N SER A 10 2.64 26.72 -13.93
CA SER A 10 2.09 25.68 -14.81
C SER A 10 2.58 24.25 -14.53
N ASN A 11 3.53 24.05 -13.61
CA ASN A 11 4.20 22.75 -13.43
C ASN A 11 3.89 22.03 -12.09
N CYS A 12 2.95 22.53 -11.29
CA CYS A 12 2.61 21.91 -10.01
C CYS A 12 1.65 20.70 -10.16
N ASN A 13 0.94 20.59 -11.29
CA ASN A 13 -0.02 19.51 -11.53
C ASN A 13 0.65 18.18 -11.95
N SER A 14 1.89 18.18 -12.44
CA SER A 14 2.57 16.94 -12.85
C SER A 14 3.17 16.18 -11.67
N VAL A 15 3.45 16.85 -10.55
CA VAL A 15 4.09 16.23 -9.37
C VAL A 15 3.07 15.42 -8.55
N LEU A 16 1.78 15.76 -8.62
CA LEU A 16 0.70 14.99 -8.01
C LEU A 16 0.08 13.95 -8.96
N ALA A 17 0.35 14.04 -10.27
CA ALA A 17 -0.23 13.14 -11.26
C ALA A 17 0.24 11.67 -11.10
N ASN A 18 1.40 11.47 -10.50
CA ASN A 18 2.02 10.15 -10.33
C ASN A 18 2.05 9.67 -8.87
N LYS A 19 1.45 10.42 -7.94
CA LYS A 19 1.52 10.10 -6.53
C LYS A 19 0.77 8.80 -6.24
N ILE A 20 1.41 7.88 -5.51
CA ILE A 20 0.87 6.55 -5.18
C ILE A 20 0.57 6.46 -3.68
N PHE A 21 1.44 7.01 -2.84
CA PHE A 21 1.30 6.98 -1.38
C PHE A 21 0.34 8.07 -0.88
N GLY A 22 -0.48 7.75 0.11
CA GLY A 22 -1.42 8.71 0.69
C GLY A 22 -2.63 9.06 -0.19
N ILE A 23 -2.84 8.31 -1.27
CA ILE A 23 -3.98 8.45 -2.17
C ILE A 23 -5.05 7.42 -1.79
N PRO A 24 -6.36 7.76 -1.81
CA PRO A 24 -7.43 6.79 -1.59
C PRO A 24 -7.35 5.62 -2.57
N LEU A 25 -7.66 4.41 -2.11
CA LEU A 25 -7.61 3.21 -2.96
C LEU A 25 -8.50 3.34 -4.21
N ASP A 26 -9.68 3.98 -4.08
CA ASP A 26 -10.59 4.23 -5.20
C ASP A 26 -9.90 5.00 -6.34
N GLU A 27 -9.12 6.04 -6.00
CA GLU A 27 -8.39 6.86 -6.97
C GLU A 27 -7.22 6.09 -7.61
N LEU A 28 -6.53 5.23 -6.83
CA LEU A 28 -5.48 4.35 -7.36
C LEU A 28 -6.03 3.29 -8.32
N GLN A 29 -7.28 2.89 -8.14
CA GLN A 29 -7.98 1.94 -9.01
C GLN A 29 -8.46 2.60 -10.31
N GLN A 30 -8.86 3.89 -10.31
CA GLN A 30 -9.37 4.56 -11.52
C GLN A 30 -8.31 4.77 -12.62
N GLY A 31 -7.02 4.74 -12.28
CA GLY A 31 -5.92 4.78 -13.24
C GLY A 31 -5.60 3.42 -13.90
N GLY A 32 -6.19 2.33 -13.40
CA GLY A 32 -5.99 0.96 -13.85
C GLY A 32 -7.28 0.34 -14.39
N HIS A 33 -7.13 -0.62 -15.29
CA HIS A 33 -8.23 -1.36 -15.91
C HIS A 33 -9.29 -1.84 -14.88
N PRO A 34 -10.59 -1.96 -15.24
CA PRO A 34 -11.66 -2.40 -14.32
C PRO A 34 -11.47 -3.80 -13.70
N ASP A 35 -10.44 -4.54 -14.12
CA ASP A 35 -10.02 -5.84 -13.59
C ASP A 35 -8.93 -5.72 -12.49
N ASN A 36 -8.49 -4.50 -12.17
CA ASN A 36 -7.32 -4.27 -11.33
C ASN A 36 -7.72 -3.82 -9.91
N GLU A 37 -8.46 -4.68 -9.21
CA GLU A 37 -8.93 -4.48 -7.83
C GLU A 37 -7.78 -4.20 -6.84
N VAL A 38 -6.55 -4.62 -7.15
CA VAL A 38 -5.36 -4.44 -6.30
C VAL A 38 -4.39 -3.42 -6.92
N PRO A 39 -3.95 -2.38 -6.17
CA PRO A 39 -2.96 -1.41 -6.65
C PRO A 39 -1.66 -2.07 -7.14
N PHE A 40 -1.08 -1.54 -8.21
CA PHE A 40 0.14 -2.11 -8.82
C PHE A 40 1.29 -2.27 -7.82
N ILE A 41 1.53 -1.28 -6.96
CA ILE A 41 2.59 -1.33 -5.94
C ILE A 41 2.45 -2.53 -5.00
N VAL A 42 1.22 -2.88 -4.60
CA VAL A 42 0.96 -4.01 -3.71
C VAL A 42 1.33 -5.31 -4.40
N ARG A 43 0.85 -5.51 -5.63
CA ARG A 43 1.16 -6.70 -6.43
C ARG A 43 2.65 -6.82 -6.69
N HIS A 44 3.29 -5.75 -7.17
CA HIS A 44 4.71 -5.74 -7.49
C HIS A 44 5.60 -6.09 -6.28
N VAL A 45 5.28 -5.54 -5.10
CA VAL A 45 6.02 -5.84 -3.88
C VAL A 45 5.77 -7.26 -3.37
N VAL A 46 4.52 -7.74 -3.45
CA VAL A 46 4.17 -9.11 -3.04
C VAL A 46 4.84 -10.14 -3.94
N ASP A 47 4.76 -9.99 -5.26
CA ASP A 47 5.41 -10.87 -6.23
C ASP A 47 6.92 -10.96 -5.94
N TYR A 48 7.57 -9.82 -5.70
CA TYR A 48 8.98 -9.78 -5.32
C TYR A 48 9.28 -10.57 -4.03
N ILE A 49 8.47 -10.41 -2.97
CA ILE A 49 8.67 -11.13 -1.70
C ILE A 49 8.51 -12.64 -1.89
N GLU A 50 7.55 -13.07 -2.70
CA GLU A 50 7.32 -14.49 -3.00
C GLU A 50 8.46 -15.10 -3.82
N GLU A 51 8.94 -14.39 -4.85
CA GLU A 51 10.01 -14.87 -5.73
C GLU A 51 11.39 -14.91 -5.05
N HIS A 52 11.65 -14.03 -4.07
CA HIS A 52 12.97 -13.88 -3.44
C HIS A 52 13.11 -14.65 -2.11
N GLY A 53 12.32 -15.72 -1.95
CA GLY A 53 12.42 -16.62 -0.79
C GLY A 53 11.89 -16.03 0.51
N GLY A 54 11.10 -14.96 0.46
CA GLY A 54 10.48 -14.38 1.65
C GLY A 54 9.63 -15.40 2.41
N LEU A 55 8.91 -16.27 1.69
CA LEU A 55 8.08 -17.31 2.30
C LEU A 55 8.86 -18.36 3.12
N GLU A 56 10.15 -18.55 2.83
CA GLU A 56 11.03 -19.47 3.56
C GLU A 56 11.77 -18.76 4.71
N GLN A 57 11.71 -17.43 4.77
CA GLN A 57 12.42 -16.64 5.78
C GLN A 57 11.68 -16.67 7.13
N GLN A 58 12.38 -17.15 8.17
CA GLN A 58 11.83 -17.13 9.53
C GLN A 58 11.66 -15.67 10.01
N GLY A 59 10.46 -15.34 10.51
CA GLY A 59 10.15 -13.98 10.97
C GLY A 59 9.82 -12.99 9.85
N LEU A 60 9.31 -13.48 8.71
CA LEU A 60 8.71 -12.63 7.68
C LEU A 60 7.69 -11.65 8.32
N PHE A 61 7.75 -10.37 7.93
CA PHE A 61 7.00 -9.25 8.54
C PHE A 61 7.38 -8.83 9.97
N GLN A 62 8.24 -9.55 10.68
CA GLN A 62 8.68 -9.16 12.02
C GLN A 62 9.89 -8.20 11.98
N VAL A 63 10.72 -8.30 10.95
CA VAL A 63 11.92 -7.49 10.75
C VAL A 63 11.60 -6.29 9.87
N ASN A 64 11.94 -5.09 10.32
CA ASN A 64 11.89 -3.89 9.48
C ASN A 64 13.16 -3.80 8.63
N GLY A 65 12.99 -3.38 7.38
CA GLY A 65 14.09 -3.09 6.47
C GLY A 65 14.74 -1.75 6.74
N ASN A 66 15.68 -1.39 5.88
CA ASN A 66 16.40 -0.13 6.00
C ASN A 66 15.47 1.05 5.71
N ALA A 67 15.25 1.91 6.70
CA ALA A 67 14.36 3.07 6.59
C ALA A 67 14.77 4.03 5.46
N GLU A 68 16.08 4.19 5.20
CA GLU A 68 16.57 5.04 4.10
C GLU A 68 16.19 4.46 2.74
N THR A 69 16.37 3.15 2.55
CA THR A 69 15.98 2.43 1.34
C THR A 69 14.47 2.50 1.13
N VAL A 70 13.67 2.32 2.18
CA VAL A 70 12.20 2.37 2.12
C VAL A 70 11.72 3.77 1.69
N GLU A 71 12.23 4.83 2.31
CA GLU A 71 11.84 6.20 1.95
C GLU A 71 12.29 6.57 0.54
N TRP A 72 13.47 6.11 0.12
CA TRP A 72 13.94 6.33 -1.25
C TRP A 72 13.09 5.59 -2.30
N LEU A 73 12.72 4.33 -2.04
CA LEU A 73 11.82 3.56 -2.90
C LEU A 73 10.46 4.24 -2.99
N ARG A 74 9.90 4.66 -1.85
CA ARG A 74 8.63 5.40 -1.77
C ARG A 74 8.63 6.62 -2.69
N GLN A 75 9.68 7.44 -2.62
CA GLN A 75 9.79 8.65 -3.45
C GLN A 75 9.82 8.34 -4.95
N ARG A 76 10.46 7.24 -5.36
CA ARG A 76 10.46 6.82 -6.78
C ARG A 76 9.12 6.26 -7.25
N TYR A 77 8.41 5.54 -6.39
CA TYR A 77 7.03 5.17 -6.70
C TYR A 77 6.14 6.41 -6.85
N ASP A 78 6.25 7.40 -5.96
CA ASP A 78 5.48 8.65 -6.02
C ASP A 78 5.85 9.55 -7.21
N SER A 79 7.07 9.45 -7.73
CA SER A 79 7.48 10.19 -8.93
C SER A 79 7.04 9.51 -10.23
N GLY A 80 6.59 8.25 -10.15
CA GLY A 80 6.27 7.40 -11.31
C GLY A 80 7.51 6.87 -12.03
N GLU A 81 8.66 6.83 -11.35
CA GLU A 81 9.87 6.20 -11.87
C GLU A 81 9.76 4.68 -11.86
N GLU A 82 10.44 4.02 -12.80
CA GLU A 82 10.55 2.56 -12.79
C GLU A 82 11.43 2.13 -11.61
N VAL A 83 10.90 1.19 -10.81
CA VAL A 83 11.58 0.65 -9.62
C VAL A 83 11.88 -0.82 -9.87
N ASP A 84 13.13 -1.21 -9.70
CA ASP A 84 13.59 -2.59 -9.81
C ASP A 84 13.91 -3.15 -8.42
N LEU A 85 12.91 -3.77 -7.79
CA LEU A 85 13.05 -4.30 -6.42
C LEU A 85 14.17 -5.33 -6.28
N VAL A 86 14.53 -6.04 -7.36
CA VAL A 86 15.60 -7.06 -7.36
C VAL A 86 16.97 -6.43 -7.15
N LYS A 87 17.20 -5.24 -7.72
CA LYS A 87 18.49 -4.54 -7.59
C LYS A 87 18.53 -3.56 -6.43
N GLU A 88 17.36 -3.07 -6.04
CA GLU A 88 17.24 -1.83 -5.28
C GLU A 88 16.66 -2.03 -3.87
N ALA A 89 16.13 -3.22 -3.58
CA ALA A 89 15.56 -3.56 -2.29
C ALA A 89 16.09 -4.91 -1.77
N ASP A 90 16.06 -5.05 -0.45
CA ASP A 90 16.06 -6.33 0.25
C ASP A 90 14.62 -6.70 0.67
N VAL A 91 14.38 -7.99 0.94
CA VAL A 91 13.05 -8.50 1.36
C VAL A 91 12.46 -7.74 2.56
N PRO A 92 13.20 -7.49 3.67
CA PRO A 92 12.72 -6.63 4.76
C PRO A 92 12.32 -5.21 4.35
N SER A 93 13.08 -4.58 3.44
CA SER A 93 12.77 -3.25 2.91
C SER A 93 11.50 -3.26 2.06
N ALA A 94 11.32 -4.26 1.19
CA ALA A 94 10.09 -4.44 0.41
C ALA A 94 8.86 -4.63 1.31
N ILE A 95 8.98 -5.46 2.35
CA ILE A 95 7.94 -5.64 3.37
C ILE A 95 7.59 -4.33 4.08
N SER A 96 8.61 -3.58 4.46
CA SER A 96 8.43 -2.31 5.17
C SER A 96 7.76 -1.28 4.27
N LEU A 97 8.09 -1.28 2.98
CA LEU A 97 7.44 -0.46 1.97
C LEU A 97 5.95 -0.81 1.82
N LEU A 98 5.60 -2.11 1.75
CA LEU A 98 4.21 -2.56 1.71
C LEU A 98 3.44 -2.12 2.96
N ARG A 99 4.03 -2.30 4.15
CA ARG A 99 3.44 -1.83 5.42
C ARG A 99 3.22 -0.32 5.39
N PHE A 100 4.21 0.43 4.93
CA PHE A 100 4.14 1.88 4.88
C PHE A 100 3.04 2.37 3.93
N PHE A 101 2.91 1.72 2.77
CA PHE A 101 1.82 2.00 1.82
C PHE A 101 0.44 1.85 2.49
N LEU A 102 0.21 0.73 3.19
CA LEU A 102 -1.07 0.48 3.87
C LEU A 102 -1.34 1.46 5.03
N GLN A 103 -0.29 1.93 5.70
CA GLN A 103 -0.39 2.88 6.81
C GLN A 103 -0.66 4.32 6.36
N GLU A 104 -0.18 4.70 5.18
CA GLU A 104 -0.40 6.05 4.65
C GLU A 104 -1.77 6.22 3.97
N LEU A 105 -2.52 5.15 3.76
CA LEU A 105 -3.86 5.27 3.19
C LEU A 105 -4.73 6.23 4.03
N PRO A 106 -5.43 7.17 3.40
CA PRO A 106 -6.25 8.16 4.12
C PRO A 106 -7.40 7.49 4.87
N GLU A 107 -7.92 6.38 4.32
CA GLU A 107 -8.84 5.48 5.00
C GLU A 107 -8.17 4.10 5.10
N PRO A 108 -8.16 3.47 6.29
CA PRO A 108 -7.62 2.13 6.45
C PRO A 108 -8.39 1.13 5.57
N VAL A 109 -7.70 0.10 5.08
CA VAL A 109 -8.30 -0.98 4.27
C VAL A 109 -9.53 -1.60 4.93
N ILE A 110 -9.55 -1.66 6.26
CA ILE A 110 -10.74 -1.99 7.04
C ILE A 110 -11.28 -0.69 7.64
N PRO A 111 -12.41 -0.18 7.13
CA PRO A 111 -13.07 1.00 7.68
C PRO A 111 -13.35 0.85 9.18
N GLY A 112 -13.23 1.95 9.92
CA GLY A 112 -13.43 1.96 11.37
C GLY A 112 -14.80 1.45 11.81
N SER A 113 -15.83 1.64 10.98
CA SER A 113 -17.17 1.09 11.18
C SER A 113 -17.17 -0.44 11.21
N LEU A 114 -16.48 -1.09 10.27
CA LEU A 114 -16.36 -2.54 10.21
C LEU A 114 -15.41 -3.08 11.28
N HIS A 115 -14.35 -2.35 11.62
CA HIS A 115 -13.42 -2.74 12.69
C HIS A 115 -14.14 -2.99 14.03
N ILE A 116 -15.10 -2.14 14.41
CA ILE A 116 -15.88 -2.34 15.65
C ILE A 116 -16.67 -3.65 15.60
N HIS A 117 -17.32 -3.94 14.47
CA HIS A 117 -18.09 -5.17 14.28
C HIS A 117 -17.20 -6.41 14.30
N LEU A 118 -16.01 -6.34 13.69
CA LEU A 118 -15.01 -7.42 13.72
C LEU A 118 -14.49 -7.68 15.14
N MET A 119 -14.23 -6.63 15.91
CA MET A 119 -13.81 -6.75 17.31
C MET A 119 -14.90 -7.40 18.16
N GLN A 120 -16.16 -7.01 18.02
CA GLN A 120 -17.28 -7.67 18.70
C GLN A 120 -17.37 -9.15 18.31
N LEU A 121 -17.28 -9.44 17.00
CA LEU A 121 -17.32 -10.81 16.48
C LEU A 121 -16.22 -11.70 17.07
N SER A 122 -15.02 -11.15 17.30
CA SER A 122 -13.90 -11.88 17.93
C SER A 122 -14.14 -12.22 19.40
N GLN A 123 -14.99 -11.46 20.11
CA GLN A 123 -15.32 -11.73 21.52
C GLN A 123 -16.41 -12.80 21.64
N ASP A 124 -17.32 -12.89 20.67
CA ASP A 124 -18.41 -13.86 20.60
C ASP A 124 -17.99 -15.20 19.97
N TYR A 125 -16.73 -15.63 20.17
CA TYR A 125 -16.14 -16.84 19.58
C TYR A 125 -16.69 -18.14 20.23
N ASN A 126 -18.00 -18.37 20.08
CA ASN A 126 -18.68 -19.55 20.60
C ASN A 126 -18.83 -20.66 19.54
N ASN A 127 -18.78 -20.32 18.25
CA ASN A 127 -18.95 -21.29 17.16
C ASN A 127 -18.21 -20.83 15.89
N GLU A 128 -17.28 -21.65 15.40
CA GLU A 128 -16.43 -21.34 14.24
C GLU A 128 -17.22 -21.19 12.93
N ASP A 129 -18.26 -22.01 12.73
CA ASP A 129 -19.12 -21.94 11.54
C ASP A 129 -19.94 -20.64 11.49
N GLU A 130 -20.44 -20.20 12.65
CA GLU A 130 -21.20 -18.95 12.76
C GLU A 130 -20.28 -17.73 12.63
N PHE A 131 -19.09 -17.80 13.23
CA PHE A 131 -18.04 -16.81 13.08
C PHE A 131 -17.67 -16.62 11.61
N GLY A 132 -17.38 -17.70 10.88
CA GLY A 132 -17.03 -17.64 9.46
C GLY A 132 -18.13 -17.02 8.59
N ARG A 133 -19.41 -17.34 8.86
CA ARG A 133 -20.55 -16.73 8.14
C ARG A 133 -20.67 -15.24 8.42
N LYS A 134 -20.57 -14.82 9.69
CA LYS A 134 -20.64 -13.40 10.08
C LYS A 134 -19.44 -12.62 9.55
N LEU A 135 -18.25 -13.19 9.61
CA LEU A 135 -17.03 -12.59 9.06
C LEU A 135 -17.18 -12.36 7.56
N ARG A 136 -17.61 -13.37 6.80
CA ARG A 136 -17.88 -13.23 5.37
C ARG A 136 -18.91 -12.14 5.08
N PHE A 137 -19.99 -12.08 5.85
CA PHE A 137 -21.01 -11.04 5.69
C PHE A 137 -20.42 -9.64 5.89
N LEU A 138 -19.59 -9.43 6.92
CA LEU A 138 -18.94 -8.15 7.18
C LEU A 138 -17.93 -7.77 6.08
N LEU A 139 -17.15 -8.73 5.58
CA LEU A 139 -16.18 -8.49 4.51
C LEU A 139 -16.84 -8.16 3.17
N GLN A 140 -18.07 -8.61 2.92
CA GLN A 140 -18.85 -8.25 1.74
C GLN A 140 -19.43 -6.82 1.79
N GLN A 141 -19.24 -6.10 2.89
CA GLN A 141 -19.65 -4.69 3.03
C GLN A 141 -18.48 -3.71 2.77
N LEU A 142 -17.27 -4.24 2.50
CA LEU A 142 -16.15 -3.48 1.93
C LEU A 142 -16.43 -3.24 0.44
#